data_AF-A0A0Q5PWG4-F1
#
_entry.id   AF-A0A0Q5PWG4-F1
#
_cell.length_a   1.000
_cell.length_b   1.000
_cell.length_c   1.000
_cell.angle_alpha   90.00
_cell.angle_beta   90.00
_cell.angle_gamma   90.00
#
_symmetry.space_group_name_H-M   'P 1'
#
loop_
_entity.id
_entity.type
_entity.pdbx_description
1 polymer ?
#
loop_
_entity_poly.entity_id
_entity_poly.type
_entity_poly.pdbx_seq_one_letter_code
_entity_poly.pdbx_strand_id
1 'polypeptide(L)'
;MEDITLSQCLRGAWRDAAQSIRRMPTLFLLAFVLILATGIAGYQQQLSEPPSASPFSSITDGSATHGAALGHSLTSLGLAFLQSLVIAVLAVQVIRFSMALHAEPGVAGSKAQPTRLWDAGFRRYFVLCIALVAAYVGATIVVVIAWILMRLAGLTSGTSAAGTATLAVLALCGMSYVSGRLALLFPHTAAGGQLAWRAAWEDSRGHFWAIASTAVVAILPIVAIATVFTVITDMLATTGSIDSLSVGLLVVQSVVTLLYTATTATCSVWLYRKFGAVLKAKP
;
A
#
# COMPACT_ATOMS: atom_id res chain seq x y z
N MET A 1 -6.52 26.56 -8.85
CA MET A 1 -6.62 25.62 -7.70
C MET A 1 -8.00 25.81 -7.10
N GLU A 2 -8.67 24.74 -6.66
CA GLU A 2 -9.95 24.88 -5.96
C GLU A 2 -9.68 25.32 -4.51
N ASP A 3 -10.44 26.27 -3.98
CA ASP A 3 -10.33 26.77 -2.59
C ASP A 3 -10.88 25.73 -1.60
N ILE A 4 -10.19 24.60 -1.49
CA ILE A 4 -10.56 23.50 -0.59
C ILE A 4 -9.68 23.55 0.66
N THR A 5 -10.31 23.68 1.82
CA THR A 5 -9.61 23.62 3.11
C THR A 5 -9.14 22.19 3.43
N LEU A 6 -8.09 22.02 4.23
CA LEU A 6 -7.59 20.66 4.60
C LEU A 6 -8.64 19.85 5.39
N SER A 7 -9.44 20.53 6.22
CA SER A 7 -10.56 19.91 6.94
C SER A 7 -11.62 19.37 5.98
N GLN A 8 -11.92 20.09 4.90
CA GLN A 8 -12.82 19.59 3.86
C GLN A 8 -12.23 18.40 3.10
N CYS A 9 -10.93 18.41 2.80
CA CYS A 9 -10.26 17.24 2.21
C CYS A 9 -10.39 16.00 3.11
N LEU A 10 -10.15 16.16 4.41
CA LEU A 10 -10.22 15.05 5.37
C LEU A 10 -11.64 14.50 5.50
N ARG A 11 -12.62 15.38 5.76
CA ARG A 11 -14.03 14.99 5.90
C ARG A 11 -14.59 14.43 4.59
N GLY A 12 -14.19 15.01 3.47
CA GLY A 12 -14.53 14.54 2.13
C GLY A 12 -13.99 13.14 1.86
N ALA A 13 -12.70 12.90 2.13
CA ALA A 13 -12.08 11.60 1.93
C ALA A 13 -12.80 10.48 2.69
N TRP A 14 -13.12 10.71 3.97
CA TRP A 14 -13.86 9.74 4.79
C TRP A 14 -15.30 9.54 4.32
N ARG A 15 -16.00 10.62 3.94
CA ARG A 15 -17.36 10.52 3.40
C ARG A 15 -17.38 9.73 2.10
N ASP A 16 -16.46 10.02 1.20
CA ASP A 16 -16.37 9.35 -0.10
C ASP A 16 -15.94 7.89 0.05
N ALA A 17 -15.07 7.58 1.01
CA ALA A 17 -14.69 6.20 1.32
C ALA A 17 -15.92 5.41 1.82
N ALA A 18 -16.68 5.97 2.76
CA ALA A 18 -17.92 5.37 3.25
C ALA A 18 -18.96 5.20 2.13
N GLN A 19 -19.08 6.19 1.24
CA GLN A 19 -19.99 6.12 0.10
C GLN A 19 -19.54 5.06 -0.93
N SER A 20 -18.24 4.92 -1.16
CA SER A 20 -17.66 3.88 -2.03
C SER A 20 -18.00 2.48 -1.53
N ILE A 21 -17.84 2.24 -0.21
CA ILE A 21 -18.18 0.96 0.43
C ILE A 21 -19.67 0.65 0.27
N ARG A 22 -20.54 1.64 0.48
CA ARG A 22 -22.01 1.47 0.36
C ARG A 22 -22.48 1.24 -1.07
N ARG A 23 -21.82 1.85 -2.07
CA ARG A 23 -22.22 1.77 -3.48
C ARG A 23 -21.61 0.60 -4.24
N MET A 24 -20.48 0.07 -3.78
CA MET A 24 -19.78 -1.07 -4.41
C MET A 24 -19.57 -2.23 -3.43
N PRO A 25 -20.61 -2.72 -2.72
CA PRO A 25 -20.44 -3.72 -1.66
C PRO A 25 -19.89 -5.05 -2.17
N THR A 26 -20.21 -5.42 -3.41
CA THR A 26 -19.73 -6.66 -4.04
C THR A 26 -18.22 -6.63 -4.28
N LEU A 27 -17.66 -5.49 -4.71
CA LEU A 27 -16.21 -5.32 -4.87
C LEU A 27 -15.48 -5.41 -3.53
N PHE A 28 -16.01 -4.76 -2.49
CA PHE A 28 -15.42 -4.83 -1.15
C PHE A 28 -15.50 -6.23 -0.55
N LEU A 29 -16.62 -6.94 -0.75
CA LEU A 29 -16.77 -8.33 -0.30
C LEU A 29 -15.80 -9.26 -1.03
N LEU A 30 -15.67 -9.12 -2.35
CA LEU A 30 -14.71 -9.91 -3.14
C LEU A 30 -13.27 -9.61 -2.72
N ALA A 31 -12.91 -8.34 -2.54
CA ALA A 31 -11.59 -7.96 -2.05
C ALA A 31 -11.33 -8.48 -0.63
N PHE A 32 -12.34 -8.43 0.25
CA PHE A 32 -12.27 -8.98 1.60
C PHE A 32 -11.97 -10.48 1.57
N VAL A 33 -12.74 -11.25 0.81
CA VAL A 33 -12.57 -12.71 0.71
C VAL A 33 -11.20 -13.05 0.15
N LEU A 34 -10.74 -12.35 -0.89
CA LEU A 34 -9.43 -12.60 -1.48
C LEU A 34 -8.29 -12.25 -0.52
N ILE A 35 -8.33 -11.09 0.14
CA ILE A 35 -7.30 -10.69 1.12
C ILE A 35 -7.27 -11.67 2.29
N LEU A 36 -8.45 -12.05 2.80
CA LEU A 36 -8.57 -13.02 3.89
C LEU A 36 -8.04 -14.39 3.48
N ALA A 37 -8.41 -14.89 2.29
CA ALA A 37 -7.92 -16.16 1.78
C ALA A 37 -6.41 -16.16 1.58
N THR A 38 -5.84 -15.09 1.03
CA THR A 38 -4.37 -14.94 0.92
C THR A 38 -3.69 -14.87 2.27
N GLY A 39 -4.32 -14.22 3.26
CA GLY A 39 -3.80 -14.13 4.62
C GLY A 39 -3.81 -15.49 5.33
N ILE A 40 -4.91 -16.25 5.22
CA ILE A 40 -5.01 -17.61 5.76
C ILE A 40 -3.99 -18.54 5.10
N ALA A 41 -3.86 -18.49 3.76
CA ALA A 41 -2.89 -19.30 3.03
C ALA A 41 -1.45 -18.97 3.47
N GLY A 42 -1.12 -17.69 3.62
CA GLY A 42 0.19 -17.26 4.12
C GLY A 42 0.45 -17.72 5.56
N TYR A 43 -0.57 -17.65 6.43
CA TYR A 43 -0.46 -18.13 7.80
C TYR A 43 -0.25 -19.65 7.89
N GLN A 44 -0.99 -20.43 7.09
CA GLN A 44 -0.83 -21.89 7.02
C GLN A 44 0.56 -22.29 6.49
N GLN A 45 1.10 -21.53 5.54
CA GLN A 45 2.46 -21.73 5.05
C GLN A 45 3.50 -21.56 6.16
N GLN A 46 3.35 -20.52 6.98
CA GLN A 46 4.27 -20.23 8.07
C GLN A 46 4.20 -21.28 9.19
N LEU A 47 3.02 -21.84 9.46
CA LEU A 47 2.86 -22.94 10.42
C LEU A 47 3.42 -24.29 9.92
N SER A 48 3.51 -24.46 8.61
CA SER A 48 4.02 -25.69 8.00
C SER A 48 5.56 -25.73 7.92
N GLU A 49 6.23 -24.65 8.28
CA GLU A 49 7.69 -24.54 8.23
C GLU A 49 8.33 -25.12 9.52
N PRO A 50 9.22 -26.12 9.42
CA PRO A 50 9.91 -26.66 10.59
C PRO A 50 10.86 -25.61 11.20
N PRO A 51 10.95 -25.51 12.54
CA PRO A 51 11.66 -24.42 13.26
C PRO A 51 13.18 -24.35 13.04
N SER A 52 13.78 -25.23 12.24
CA SER A 52 15.22 -25.28 11.94
C SER A 52 15.62 -24.62 10.61
N ALA A 53 14.67 -24.16 9.79
CA ALA A 53 14.95 -23.48 8.54
C ALA A 53 15.22 -21.97 8.78
N SER A 54 16.37 -21.64 9.39
CA SER A 54 16.89 -20.29 9.21
C SER A 54 17.19 -20.08 7.71
N PRO A 55 16.76 -18.98 7.08
CA PRO A 55 16.96 -18.74 5.65
C PRO A 55 18.45 -18.65 5.24
N PHE A 56 19.36 -18.58 6.21
CA PHE A 56 20.80 -18.59 6.00
C PHE A 56 21.46 -19.98 6.12
N SER A 57 20.81 -20.97 6.76
CA SER A 57 21.36 -22.33 6.90
C SER A 57 21.03 -23.23 5.71
N SER A 58 20.14 -22.81 4.80
CA SER A 58 19.79 -23.54 3.57
C SER A 58 20.84 -23.41 2.45
N ILE A 59 21.83 -22.51 2.58
CA ILE A 59 22.87 -22.31 1.56
C ILE A 59 23.89 -23.46 1.53
N THR A 60 24.03 -24.21 2.63
CA THR A 60 25.08 -25.23 2.78
C THR A 60 24.64 -26.67 2.53
N ASP A 61 23.34 -26.97 2.55
CA ASP A 61 22.85 -28.35 2.43
C ASP A 61 22.14 -28.58 1.09
N GLY A 62 22.65 -29.56 0.33
CA GLY A 62 21.98 -30.41 -0.67
C GLY A 62 21.03 -29.81 -1.71
N SER A 63 21.18 -30.22 -2.98
CA SER A 63 20.33 -29.81 -4.12
C SER A 63 18.82 -30.09 -3.99
N ALA A 64 18.38 -30.97 -3.08
CA ALA A 64 16.96 -31.32 -2.89
C ALA A 64 16.19 -30.36 -1.96
N THR A 65 16.86 -29.77 -0.96
CA THR A 65 16.27 -28.77 -0.03
C THR A 65 16.13 -27.41 -0.73
N HIS A 66 17.01 -27.10 -1.67
CA HIS A 66 16.92 -25.90 -2.52
C HIS A 66 15.64 -25.86 -3.35
N GLY A 67 15.20 -27.00 -3.90
CA GLY A 67 13.96 -27.07 -4.69
C GLY A 67 12.69 -26.79 -3.87
N ALA A 68 12.62 -27.33 -2.65
CA ALA A 68 11.50 -27.10 -1.73
C ALA A 68 11.49 -25.66 -1.19
N ALA A 69 12.65 -25.10 -0.86
CA ALA A 69 12.79 -23.71 -0.40
C ALA A 69 12.45 -22.69 -1.52
N LEU A 70 12.84 -22.98 -2.76
CA LEU A 70 12.46 -22.18 -3.92
C LEU A 70 10.95 -22.25 -4.18
N GLY A 71 10.33 -23.42 -4.10
CA GLY A 71 8.88 -23.58 -4.23
C GLY A 71 8.13 -22.77 -3.17
N HIS A 72 8.55 -22.84 -1.91
CA HIS A 72 7.96 -22.07 -0.82
C HIS A 72 8.07 -20.55 -1.05
N SER A 73 9.26 -20.09 -1.43
CA SER A 73 9.51 -18.67 -1.75
C SER A 73 8.67 -18.17 -2.93
N LEU A 74 8.49 -19.00 -3.97
CA LEU A 74 7.67 -18.65 -5.13
C LEU A 74 6.18 -18.59 -4.78
N THR A 75 5.69 -19.50 -3.92
CA THR A 75 4.27 -19.46 -3.51
C THR A 75 3.95 -18.28 -2.60
N SER A 76 4.81 -17.94 -1.64
CA SER A 76 4.62 -16.78 -0.78
C SER A 76 4.71 -15.47 -1.58
N LEU A 77 5.64 -15.39 -2.55
CA LEU A 77 5.72 -14.29 -3.51
C LEU A 77 4.45 -14.18 -4.34
N GLY A 78 3.92 -15.30 -4.81
CA GLY A 78 2.67 -15.36 -5.58
C GLY A 78 1.46 -14.87 -4.78
N LEU A 79 1.34 -15.27 -3.52
CA LEU A 79 0.29 -14.80 -2.61
C LEU A 79 0.40 -13.30 -2.32
N ALA A 80 1.60 -12.81 -2.02
CA ALA A 80 1.86 -11.39 -1.81
C ALA A 80 1.56 -10.56 -3.07
N PHE A 81 1.92 -11.07 -4.25
CA PHE A 81 1.61 -10.44 -5.53
C PHE A 81 0.10 -10.38 -5.78
N LEU A 82 -0.63 -11.48 -5.54
CA LEU A 82 -2.07 -11.53 -5.68
C LEU A 82 -2.76 -10.54 -4.73
N GLN A 83 -2.35 -10.50 -3.47
CA GLN A 83 -2.87 -9.55 -2.49
C GLN A 83 -2.61 -8.09 -2.91
N SER A 84 -1.40 -7.79 -3.40
CA SER A 84 -1.06 -6.48 -3.94
C SER A 84 -1.93 -6.10 -5.13
N LEU A 85 -2.17 -7.05 -6.05
CA LEU A 85 -3.04 -6.85 -7.21
C LEU A 85 -4.48 -6.56 -6.80
N VAL A 86 -5.02 -7.28 -5.82
CA VAL A 86 -6.38 -7.03 -5.28
C VAL A 86 -6.49 -5.64 -4.68
N ILE A 87 -5.49 -5.22 -3.89
CA ILE A 87 -5.43 -3.88 -3.28
C ILE A 87 -5.34 -2.81 -4.37
N ALA A 88 -4.49 -3.00 -5.38
CA ALA A 88 -4.33 -2.07 -6.49
C ALA A 88 -5.64 -1.91 -7.30
N VAL A 89 -6.32 -3.03 -7.61
CA VAL A 89 -7.61 -3.01 -8.29
C VAL A 89 -8.64 -2.25 -7.46
N LEU A 90 -8.74 -2.55 -6.17
CA LEU A 90 -9.66 -1.86 -5.26
C LEU A 90 -9.36 -0.35 -5.23
N ALA A 91 -8.10 0.03 -5.07
CA ALA A 91 -7.68 1.43 -5.04
C ALA A 91 -8.07 2.17 -6.34
N VAL A 92 -7.82 1.58 -7.52
CA VAL A 92 -8.22 2.19 -8.81
C VAL A 92 -9.73 2.38 -8.89
N GLN A 93 -10.51 1.40 -8.48
CA GLN A 93 -11.98 1.49 -8.54
C GLN A 93 -12.53 2.54 -7.59
N VAL A 94 -11.99 2.63 -6.36
CA VAL A 94 -12.36 3.69 -5.41
C VAL A 94 -11.96 5.06 -5.95
N ILE A 95 -10.77 5.20 -6.52
CA ILE A 95 -10.32 6.44 -7.15
C ILE A 95 -11.25 6.84 -8.29
N ARG A 96 -11.53 5.94 -9.25
CA ARG A 96 -12.41 6.21 -10.39
C ARG A 96 -13.82 6.59 -9.94
N PHE A 97 -14.36 5.87 -8.97
CA PHE A 97 -15.67 6.17 -8.39
C PHE A 97 -15.69 7.56 -7.73
N SER A 98 -14.69 7.88 -6.90
CA SER A 98 -14.61 9.19 -6.26
C SER A 98 -14.39 10.33 -7.26
N MET A 99 -13.60 10.13 -8.32
CA MET A 99 -13.45 11.10 -9.41
C MET A 99 -14.78 11.31 -10.15
N ALA A 100 -15.53 10.23 -10.42
CA ALA A 100 -16.83 10.30 -11.08
C ALA A 100 -17.90 11.01 -10.24
N LEU A 101 -17.87 10.87 -8.90
CA LEU A 101 -18.75 11.61 -7.99
C LEU A 101 -18.57 13.13 -8.08
N HIS A 102 -17.38 13.57 -8.46
CA HIS A 102 -16.99 14.98 -8.47
C HIS A 102 -16.84 15.56 -9.89
N ALA A 103 -17.12 14.77 -10.93
CA ALA A 103 -17.10 15.24 -12.30
C ALA A 103 -18.28 16.21 -12.53
N GLU A 104 -18.00 17.42 -13.01
CA GLU A 104 -19.06 18.38 -13.30
C GLU A 104 -19.95 17.87 -14.45
N PRO A 105 -21.28 17.98 -14.34
CA PRO A 105 -22.24 17.44 -15.31
C PRO A 105 -22.19 18.10 -16.71
N GLY A 106 -21.30 19.07 -16.95
CA GLY A 106 -21.17 19.80 -18.23
C GLY A 106 -19.90 19.51 -19.04
N VAL A 107 -18.86 18.88 -18.47
CA VAL A 107 -17.59 18.56 -19.18
C VAL A 107 -17.66 17.16 -19.84
N ALA A 108 -18.88 16.66 -20.06
CA ALA A 108 -19.20 15.35 -20.61
C ALA A 108 -18.91 15.20 -22.13
N GLY A 109 -17.85 15.86 -22.63
CA GLY A 109 -17.30 15.60 -23.96
C GLY A 109 -16.36 14.39 -23.99
N SER A 110 -15.74 14.04 -22.86
CA SER A 110 -15.09 12.74 -22.72
C SER A 110 -16.14 11.75 -22.28
N LYS A 111 -16.78 11.09 -23.27
CA LYS A 111 -17.74 10.00 -23.09
C LYS A 111 -17.35 9.19 -21.85
N ALA A 112 -18.31 8.95 -20.96
CA ALA A 112 -18.25 7.89 -19.96
C ALA A 112 -18.07 6.57 -20.71
N GLN A 113 -16.84 6.31 -21.15
CA GLN A 113 -16.47 5.14 -21.90
C GLN A 113 -16.66 4.00 -20.91
N PRO A 114 -17.36 2.91 -21.29
CA PRO A 114 -17.53 1.76 -20.41
C PRO A 114 -16.14 1.31 -20.00
N THR A 115 -15.77 1.64 -18.76
CA THR A 115 -14.38 1.49 -18.31
C THR A 115 -14.09 0.00 -18.32
N ARG A 116 -13.33 -0.45 -19.32
CA ARG A 116 -12.85 -1.81 -19.30
C ARG A 116 -12.00 -1.90 -18.05
N LEU A 117 -12.20 -2.98 -17.29
CA LEU A 117 -11.41 -3.27 -16.08
C LEU A 117 -9.91 -3.19 -16.39
N TRP A 118 -9.52 -3.46 -17.64
CA TRP A 118 -8.15 -3.43 -18.14
C TRP A 118 -7.92 -2.35 -19.21
N ASP A 119 -8.22 -1.09 -18.90
CA ASP A 119 -7.88 0.04 -19.78
C ASP A 119 -6.40 0.44 -19.69
N ALA A 120 -5.92 1.21 -20.66
CA ALA A 120 -4.55 1.72 -20.69
C ALA A 120 -4.18 2.50 -19.41
N GLY A 121 -5.13 3.22 -18.80
CA GLY A 121 -4.95 3.89 -17.51
C GLY A 121 -4.70 2.91 -16.35
N PHE A 122 -5.43 1.78 -16.31
CA PHE A 122 -5.19 0.73 -15.33
C PHE A 122 -3.77 0.15 -15.48
N ARG A 123 -3.34 -0.13 -16.71
CA ARG A 123 -1.98 -0.63 -16.98
C ARG A 123 -0.91 0.35 -16.52
N ARG A 124 -1.08 1.66 -16.75
CA ARG A 124 -0.14 2.70 -16.28
C ARG A 124 -0.10 2.78 -14.76
N TYR A 125 -1.26 2.75 -14.10
CA TYR A 125 -1.36 2.71 -12.65
C TYR A 125 -0.67 1.48 -12.07
N PHE A 126 -0.94 0.31 -12.65
CA PHE A 126 -0.34 -0.95 -12.22
C PHE A 126 1.18 -0.95 -12.37
N VAL A 127 1.70 -0.45 -13.50
CA VAL A 127 3.15 -0.26 -13.70
C VAL A 127 3.74 0.71 -12.68
N LEU A 128 3.02 1.78 -12.33
CA LEU A 128 3.46 2.71 -11.28
C LEU A 128 3.52 2.03 -9.90
N CYS A 129 2.52 1.23 -9.55
CA CYS A 129 2.53 0.44 -8.31
C CYS A 129 3.71 -0.55 -8.30
N ILE A 130 3.92 -1.29 -9.39
CA ILE A 130 5.08 -2.20 -9.50
C ILE A 130 6.39 -1.44 -9.36
N ALA A 131 6.53 -0.29 -10.02
CA ALA A 131 7.75 0.52 -9.94
C ALA A 131 8.02 1.01 -8.50
N LEU A 132 6.99 1.41 -7.76
CA LEU A 132 7.11 1.81 -6.37
C LEU A 132 7.45 0.65 -5.44
N VAL A 133 6.82 -0.51 -5.64
CA VAL A 133 7.15 -1.74 -4.90
C VAL A 133 8.59 -2.17 -5.20
N ALA A 134 9.00 -2.16 -6.47
CA ALA A 134 10.36 -2.48 -6.87
C ALA A 134 11.38 -1.50 -6.27
N ALA A 135 11.06 -0.20 -6.22
CA ALA A 135 11.89 0.80 -5.56
C ALA A 135 12.00 0.55 -4.04
N TYR A 136 10.89 0.17 -3.39
CA TYR A 136 10.89 -0.18 -1.98
C TYR A 136 11.74 -1.43 -1.70
N VAL A 137 11.58 -2.49 -2.50
CA VAL A 137 12.39 -3.70 -2.42
C VAL A 137 13.86 -3.41 -2.71
N GLY A 138 14.16 -2.55 -3.69
CA GLY A 138 15.53 -2.10 -3.96
C GLY A 138 16.13 -1.38 -2.75
N ALA A 139 15.38 -0.49 -2.10
CA ALA A 139 15.81 0.21 -0.90
C ALA A 139 16.08 -0.75 0.27
N THR A 140 15.23 -1.76 0.48
CA THR A 140 15.46 -2.76 1.54
C THR A 140 16.68 -3.63 1.25
N ILE A 141 16.90 -4.03 -0.01
CA ILE A 141 18.10 -4.77 -0.43
C ILE A 141 19.37 -3.96 -0.12
N VAL A 142 19.38 -2.66 -0.42
CA VAL A 142 20.52 -1.78 -0.11
C VAL A 142 20.80 -1.73 1.40
N VAL A 143 19.76 -1.62 2.24
CA VAL A 143 19.91 -1.64 3.70
C VAL A 143 20.49 -2.99 4.18
N VAL A 144 20.02 -4.11 3.64
CA VAL A 144 20.53 -5.45 3.97
C VAL A 144 21.99 -5.63 3.54
N ILE A 145 22.35 -5.19 2.33
CA ILE A 145 23.74 -5.24 1.84
C ILE A 145 24.64 -4.40 2.76
N ALA A 146 24.22 -3.18 3.11
CA ALA A 146 24.96 -2.32 4.03
C ALA A 146 25.13 -2.97 5.42
N TRP A 147 24.10 -3.65 5.93
CA TRP A 147 24.20 -4.42 7.17
C TRP A 147 25.27 -5.52 7.11
N ILE A 148 25.26 -6.31 6.04
CA ILE A 148 26.22 -7.41 5.83
C ILE A 148 27.64 -6.85 5.73
N LEU A 149 27.85 -5.78 4.95
CA LEU A 149 29.14 -5.09 4.83
C LEU A 149 29.64 -4.57 6.18
N MET A 150 28.77 -3.95 6.99
CA MET A 150 29.13 -3.48 8.33
C MET A 150 29.55 -4.62 9.25
N ARG A 151 28.87 -5.77 9.17
CA ARG A 151 29.23 -6.98 9.94
C ARG A 151 30.57 -7.57 9.47
N LEU A 152 30.81 -7.62 8.16
CA LEU A 152 32.07 -8.09 7.58
C LEU A 152 33.25 -7.17 7.91
N ALA A 153 33.01 -5.87 8.07
CA ALA A 153 34.01 -4.88 8.48
C ALA A 153 34.40 -4.96 9.98
N GLY A 154 33.89 -5.94 10.73
CA GLY A 154 34.25 -6.15 12.14
C GLY A 154 33.61 -5.16 13.12
N LEU A 155 32.58 -4.41 12.69
CA LEU A 155 31.83 -3.55 13.60
C LEU A 155 31.12 -4.40 14.65
N THR A 156 31.19 -3.98 15.92
CA THR A 156 30.53 -4.64 17.03
C THR A 156 29.01 -4.77 16.79
N SER A 157 28.39 -5.78 17.41
CA SER A 157 26.95 -6.05 17.26
C SER A 157 26.07 -4.83 17.56
N GLY A 158 26.47 -3.97 18.51
CA GLY A 158 25.75 -2.75 18.85
C GLY A 158 25.90 -1.62 17.81
N THR A 159 27.10 -1.39 17.28
CA THR A 159 27.35 -0.32 16.30
C THR A 159 26.76 -0.65 14.92
N SER A 160 26.85 -1.92 14.52
CA SER A 160 26.21 -2.42 13.28
C SER A 160 24.68 -2.33 13.34
N ALA A 161 24.05 -2.62 14.49
CA ALA A 161 22.61 -2.52 14.68
C ALA A 161 22.11 -1.05 14.62
N ALA A 162 22.81 -0.14 15.30
CA ALA A 162 22.49 1.29 15.24
C ALA A 162 22.66 1.85 13.82
N GLY A 163 23.76 1.49 13.13
CA GLY A 163 24.00 1.85 11.73
C GLY A 163 22.87 1.37 10.81
N THR A 164 22.42 0.13 10.95
CA THR A 164 21.29 -0.37 10.16
C THR A 164 19.97 0.31 10.48
N ALA A 165 19.69 0.58 11.76
CA ALA A 165 18.45 1.24 12.15
C ALA A 165 18.39 2.65 11.53
N THR A 166 19.50 3.40 11.57
CA THR A 166 19.57 4.72 10.93
C THR A 166 19.39 4.64 9.41
N LEU A 167 20.03 3.70 8.72
CA LEU A 167 19.85 3.49 7.29
C LEU A 167 18.41 3.08 6.93
N ALA A 168 17.78 2.22 7.72
CA ALA A 168 16.40 1.81 7.53
C ALA A 168 15.44 3.00 7.67
N VAL A 169 15.65 3.83 8.69
CA VAL A 169 14.86 5.07 8.89
C VAL A 169 15.08 6.04 7.73
N LEU A 170 16.32 6.25 7.27
CA LEU A 170 16.61 7.11 6.13
C LEU A 170 15.97 6.59 4.84
N ALA A 171 16.02 5.29 4.59
CA ALA A 171 15.37 4.65 3.45
C ALA A 171 13.84 4.84 3.52
N LEU A 172 13.24 4.63 4.69
CA LEU A 172 11.81 4.84 4.92
C LEU A 172 11.41 6.31 4.69
N CYS A 173 12.19 7.27 5.22
CA CYS A 173 11.96 8.69 5.01
C CYS A 173 12.09 9.07 3.53
N GLY A 174 13.12 8.58 2.84
CA GLY A 174 13.33 8.81 1.41
C GLY A 174 12.19 8.25 0.56
N MET A 175 11.77 7.01 0.84
CA MET A 175 10.66 6.37 0.13
C MET A 175 9.33 7.06 0.41
N SER A 176 9.10 7.50 1.64
CA SER A 176 7.90 8.27 2.00
C SER A 176 7.88 9.64 1.32
N TYR A 177 9.04 10.29 1.20
CA TYR A 177 9.19 11.53 0.45
C TYR A 177 8.84 11.33 -1.03
N VAL A 178 9.43 10.33 -1.68
CA VAL A 178 9.14 10.01 -3.09
C VAL A 178 7.68 9.63 -3.27
N SER A 179 7.11 8.81 -2.39
CA SER A 179 5.70 8.40 -2.47
C SER A 179 4.74 9.57 -2.29
N GLY A 180 5.01 10.47 -1.34
CA GLY A 180 4.21 11.68 -1.13
C GLY A 180 4.26 12.65 -2.32
N ARG A 181 5.41 12.75 -2.99
CA ARG A 181 5.58 13.52 -4.23
C ARG A 181 4.77 12.95 -5.38
N LEU A 182 4.69 11.62 -5.46
CA LEU A 182 4.01 10.89 -6.53
C LEU A 182 2.54 10.60 -6.22
N ALA A 183 2.06 10.97 -5.03
CA ALA A 183 0.69 10.72 -4.59
C ALA A 183 -0.36 11.26 -5.56
N LEU A 184 -0.06 12.37 -6.26
CA LEU A 184 -0.93 13.00 -7.25
C LEU A 184 -0.98 12.26 -8.60
N LEU A 185 0.03 11.43 -8.88
CA LEU A 185 0.14 10.67 -10.13
C LEU A 185 -0.86 9.49 -10.15
N PHE A 186 -1.16 8.91 -8.99
CA PHE A 186 -2.12 7.81 -8.85
C PHE A 186 -3.53 8.18 -9.34
N PRO A 187 -4.18 9.25 -8.84
CA PRO A 187 -5.49 9.65 -9.31
C PRO A 187 -5.50 10.09 -10.77
N HIS A 188 -4.45 10.77 -11.22
CA HIS A 188 -4.32 11.17 -12.62
C HIS A 188 -4.27 9.96 -13.58
N THR A 189 -3.44 8.96 -13.28
CA THR A 189 -3.30 7.75 -14.10
C THR A 189 -4.54 6.85 -14.02
N ALA A 190 -5.15 6.72 -12.84
CA ALA A 190 -6.39 5.98 -12.67
C ALA A 190 -7.57 6.58 -13.46
N ALA A 191 -7.59 7.92 -13.59
CA ALA A 191 -8.53 8.65 -14.44
C ALA A 191 -8.23 8.53 -15.95
N GLY A 192 -7.11 7.91 -16.34
CA GLY A 192 -6.73 7.68 -17.74
C GLY A 192 -5.65 8.61 -18.29
N GLY A 193 -5.15 9.55 -17.49
CA GLY A 193 -4.10 10.49 -17.88
C GLY A 193 -2.74 9.84 -18.17
N GLN A 194 -1.84 10.60 -18.79
CA GLN A 194 -0.47 10.15 -19.07
C GLN A 194 0.46 10.24 -17.85
N LEU A 195 1.56 9.48 -17.87
CA LEU A 195 2.55 9.51 -16.78
C LEU A 195 3.42 10.77 -16.88
N ALA A 196 2.96 11.87 -16.26
CA ALA A 196 3.67 13.16 -16.25
C ALA A 196 4.46 13.37 -14.93
N TRP A 197 5.52 12.59 -14.73
CA TRP A 197 6.36 12.62 -13.51
C TRP A 197 6.85 14.01 -13.12
N ARG A 198 7.35 14.79 -14.08
CA ARG A 198 7.83 16.16 -13.84
C ARG A 198 6.73 17.10 -13.36
N ALA A 199 5.53 16.98 -13.93
CA ALA A 199 4.38 17.80 -13.53
C ALA A 199 3.92 17.47 -12.10
N ALA A 200 3.86 16.20 -11.73
CA ALA A 200 3.56 15.79 -10.36
C ALA A 200 4.59 16.31 -9.34
N TRP A 201 5.86 16.35 -9.75
CA TRP A 201 6.93 16.88 -8.92
C TRP A 201 6.83 18.40 -8.71
N GLU A 202 6.50 19.13 -9.78
CA GLU A 202 6.28 20.58 -9.74
C GLU A 202 5.07 20.94 -8.85
N ASP A 203 3.93 20.27 -9.06
CA ASP A 203 2.69 20.52 -8.29
C ASP A 203 2.89 20.28 -6.78
N SER A 204 3.69 19.28 -6.42
CA SER A 204 3.96 18.97 -5.03
C SER A 204 5.03 19.86 -4.40
N ARG A 205 5.95 20.51 -5.15
CA ARG A 205 7.24 21.08 -4.65
C ARG A 205 7.09 21.92 -3.38
N GLY A 206 6.15 22.87 -3.39
CA GLY A 206 5.84 23.77 -2.27
C GLY A 206 4.79 23.25 -1.28
N HIS A 207 4.11 22.15 -1.59
CA HIS A 207 2.95 21.65 -0.82
C HIS A 207 3.19 20.31 -0.13
N PHE A 208 4.42 19.78 -0.19
CA PHE A 208 4.76 18.45 0.34
C PHE A 208 4.30 18.25 1.78
N TRP A 209 4.62 19.19 2.68
CA TRP A 209 4.23 19.09 4.08
C TRP A 209 2.72 19.07 4.28
N ALA A 210 1.96 19.84 3.48
CA ALA A 210 0.51 19.83 3.52
C ALA A 210 -0.07 18.50 3.01
N ILE A 211 0.48 17.97 1.92
CA ILE A 211 0.09 16.66 1.36
C ILE A 211 0.38 15.54 2.36
N ALA A 212 1.60 15.49 2.89
CA ALA A 212 2.04 14.47 3.84
C ALA A 212 1.25 14.52 5.15
N SER A 213 1.09 15.69 5.76
CA SER A 213 0.30 15.85 7.00
C SER A 213 -1.16 15.47 6.79
N THR A 214 -1.77 15.83 5.65
CA THR A 214 -3.15 15.44 5.34
C THR A 214 -3.29 13.93 5.19
N ALA A 215 -2.35 13.28 4.50
CA ALA A 215 -2.35 11.82 4.35
C ALA A 215 -2.18 11.12 5.71
N VAL A 216 -1.24 11.59 6.54
CA VAL A 216 -1.02 11.05 7.90
C VAL A 216 -2.28 11.22 8.76
N VAL A 217 -2.86 12.42 8.80
CA VAL A 217 -4.07 12.70 9.59
C VAL A 217 -5.28 11.90 9.08
N ALA A 218 -5.38 11.65 7.77
CA ALA A 218 -6.43 10.82 7.20
C ALA A 218 -6.34 9.34 7.63
N ILE A 219 -5.12 8.83 7.76
CA ILE A 219 -4.84 7.43 8.09
C ILE A 219 -4.85 7.20 9.61
N LEU A 220 -4.56 8.22 10.42
CA LEU A 220 -4.38 8.13 11.87
C LEU A 220 -5.54 7.40 12.60
N PRO A 221 -6.83 7.62 12.29
CA PRO A 221 -7.91 6.86 12.93
C PRO A 221 -7.85 5.36 12.65
N ILE A 222 -7.45 4.98 11.44
CA ILE A 222 -7.34 3.56 11.03
C ILE A 222 -6.17 2.91 11.78
N VAL A 223 -5.05 3.62 11.88
CA VAL A 223 -3.88 3.15 12.65
C VAL A 223 -4.23 3.01 14.12
N ALA A 224 -4.93 3.99 14.71
CA ALA A 224 -5.38 3.91 16.10
C ALA A 224 -6.26 2.67 16.32
N ILE A 225 -7.25 2.43 15.46
CA ILE A 225 -8.10 1.23 15.52
C ILE A 225 -7.26 -0.05 15.42
N ALA A 226 -6.35 -0.12 14.42
CA ALA A 226 -5.47 -1.27 14.24
C ALA A 226 -4.60 -1.53 15.47
N THR A 227 -3.99 -0.49 16.06
CA THR A 227 -3.15 -0.61 17.26
C THR A 227 -3.93 -1.10 18.48
N VAL A 228 -5.16 -0.62 18.67
CA VAL A 228 -6.03 -1.09 19.76
C VAL A 228 -6.35 -2.56 19.57
N PHE A 229 -6.70 -2.99 18.35
CA PHE A 229 -6.95 -4.41 18.08
C PHE A 229 -5.71 -5.27 18.32
N THR A 230 -4.52 -4.84 17.88
CA THR A 230 -3.29 -5.60 18.10
C THR A 230 -2.97 -5.76 19.59
N VAL A 231 -3.19 -4.71 20.39
CA VAL A 231 -2.97 -4.78 21.85
C VAL A 231 -3.98 -5.72 22.51
N ILE A 232 -5.26 -5.62 22.14
CA ILE A 232 -6.30 -6.52 22.66
C ILE A 232 -5.96 -7.98 22.32
N THR A 233 -5.55 -8.26 21.09
CA THR A 233 -5.20 -9.63 20.69
C THR A 233 -3.97 -10.16 21.40
N ASP A 234 -2.96 -9.32 21.65
CA ASP A 234 -1.77 -9.70 22.40
C ASP A 234 -2.14 -10.06 23.86
N MET A 235 -2.99 -9.25 24.49
CA MET A 235 -3.52 -9.53 25.83
C MET A 235 -4.32 -10.83 25.86
N LEU A 236 -5.21 -11.07 24.89
CA LEU A 236 -6.00 -12.30 24.84
C LEU A 236 -5.13 -13.55 24.53
N ALA A 237 -4.09 -13.43 23.71
CA ALA A 237 -3.18 -14.53 23.39
C ALA A 237 -2.46 -15.08 24.65
N THR A 238 -2.25 -14.24 25.67
CA THR A 238 -1.69 -14.70 26.95
C THR A 238 -2.65 -15.53 27.81
N THR A 239 -3.94 -15.62 27.45
CA THR A 239 -5.00 -16.19 28.30
C THR A 239 -5.78 -17.39 27.71
N GLY A 240 -5.55 -17.79 26.45
CA GLY A 240 -6.36 -18.84 25.82
C GLY A 240 -5.83 -19.36 24.47
N SER A 241 -6.60 -20.27 23.85
CA SER A 241 -6.21 -21.04 22.67
C SER A 241 -5.88 -20.17 21.44
N ILE A 242 -4.63 -20.29 21.01
CA ILE A 242 -3.97 -19.46 19.98
C ILE A 242 -4.65 -19.56 18.61
N ASP A 243 -5.24 -20.71 18.28
CA ASP A 243 -5.75 -20.98 16.93
C ASP A 243 -7.00 -20.15 16.58
N SER A 244 -7.97 -20.03 17.50
CA SER A 244 -9.21 -19.26 17.23
C SER A 244 -8.96 -17.76 17.13
N LEU A 245 -7.95 -17.26 17.86
CA LEU A 245 -7.57 -15.87 17.92
C LEU A 245 -6.85 -15.42 16.63
N SER A 246 -6.08 -16.32 16.00
CA SER A 246 -5.38 -16.06 14.75
C SER A 246 -6.32 -15.74 13.58
N VAL A 247 -7.42 -16.50 13.42
CA VAL A 247 -8.39 -16.28 12.34
C VAL A 247 -9.16 -14.96 12.55
N GLY A 248 -9.55 -14.67 13.79
CA GLY A 248 -10.20 -13.40 14.14
C GLY A 248 -9.31 -12.18 13.81
N LEU A 249 -8.00 -12.28 14.10
CA LEU A 249 -7.03 -11.24 13.75
C LEU A 249 -6.94 -11.03 12.24
N LEU A 250 -6.89 -12.11 11.44
CA LEU A 250 -6.84 -12.02 9.98
C LEU A 250 -8.09 -11.35 9.40
N VAL A 251 -9.27 -11.60 9.99
CA VAL A 251 -10.51 -10.90 9.62
C VAL A 251 -10.41 -9.41 9.90
N VAL A 252 -9.99 -9.02 11.12
CA VAL A 252 -9.82 -7.61 11.50
C VAL A 252 -8.79 -6.93 10.60
N GLN A 253 -7.64 -7.57 10.36
CA GLN A 253 -6.59 -7.07 9.49
C GLN A 253 -7.10 -6.86 8.06
N SER A 254 -7.92 -7.78 7.54
CA SER A 254 -8.52 -7.66 6.22
C SER A 254 -9.45 -6.45 6.14
N VAL A 255 -10.31 -6.24 7.15
CA VAL A 255 -11.18 -5.06 7.23
C VAL A 255 -10.37 -3.76 7.31
N VAL A 256 -9.37 -3.71 8.18
CA VAL A 256 -8.47 -2.56 8.33
C VAL A 256 -7.75 -2.25 7.02
N THR A 257 -7.28 -3.27 6.30
CA THR A 257 -6.61 -3.12 5.01
C THR A 257 -7.53 -2.51 3.95
N LEU A 258 -8.79 -2.95 3.90
CA LEU A 258 -9.80 -2.39 2.99
C LEU A 258 -10.13 -0.94 3.32
N LEU A 259 -10.34 -0.62 4.61
CA LEU A 259 -10.59 0.74 5.06
C LEU A 259 -9.39 1.65 4.77
N TYR A 260 -8.18 1.17 5.03
CA TYR A 260 -6.94 1.87 4.72
C TYR A 260 -6.85 2.18 3.22
N THR A 261 -7.08 1.17 2.38
CA THR A 261 -7.02 1.31 0.92
C THR A 261 -8.07 2.30 0.41
N ALA A 262 -9.31 2.20 0.90
CA ALA A 262 -10.38 3.10 0.48
C ALA A 262 -10.11 4.56 0.89
N THR A 263 -9.70 4.78 2.14
CA THR A 263 -9.44 6.13 2.66
C THR A 263 -8.21 6.76 2.02
N THR A 264 -7.14 6.00 1.76
CA THR A 264 -5.95 6.52 1.06
C THR A 264 -6.27 6.84 -0.40
N ALA A 265 -7.03 5.98 -1.08
CA ALA A 265 -7.52 6.22 -2.43
C ALA A 265 -8.35 7.50 -2.53
N THR A 266 -9.37 7.69 -1.68
CA THR A 266 -10.18 8.92 -1.71
C THR A 266 -9.39 10.14 -1.26
N CYS A 267 -8.52 10.03 -0.26
CA CYS A 267 -7.63 11.12 0.15
C CYS A 267 -6.76 11.60 -1.02
N SER A 268 -6.19 10.67 -1.82
CA SER A 268 -5.40 11.02 -3.00
C SER A 268 -6.21 11.82 -4.04
N VAL A 269 -7.50 11.51 -4.21
CA VAL A 269 -8.40 12.24 -5.11
C VAL A 269 -8.65 13.67 -4.63
N TRP A 270 -8.92 13.87 -3.34
CA TRP A 270 -9.08 15.21 -2.77
C TRP A 270 -7.80 16.04 -2.85
N LEU A 271 -6.65 15.43 -2.61
CA LEU A 271 -5.34 16.07 -2.78
C LEU A 271 -5.07 16.42 -4.24
N TYR A 272 -5.44 15.54 -5.18
CA TYR A 272 -5.34 15.80 -6.62
C TYR A 272 -6.23 16.96 -7.06
N ARG A 273 -7.45 17.07 -6.55
CA ARG A 273 -8.32 18.21 -6.86
C ARG A 273 -7.73 19.53 -6.41
N LYS A 274 -7.18 19.55 -5.19
CA LYS A 274 -6.59 20.73 -4.57
C LYS A 274 -5.27 21.15 -5.23
N PHE A 275 -4.34 20.23 -5.41
CA PHE A 275 -2.95 20.52 -5.80
C PHE A 275 -2.60 20.17 -7.24
N GLY A 276 -3.36 19.32 -7.93
CA GLY A 276 -3.03 18.81 -9.27
C GLY A 276 -3.33 19.80 -10.42
N ALA A 277 -3.06 21.09 -10.25
CA ALA A 277 -3.40 22.09 -11.25
C ALA A 277 -2.62 21.92 -12.56
N VAL A 278 -1.30 21.65 -12.48
CA VAL A 278 -0.48 21.43 -13.68
C VAL A 278 -0.77 20.06 -14.30
N LEU A 279 -1.00 19.03 -13.49
CA LEU A 279 -1.40 17.70 -13.97
C LEU A 279 -2.75 17.73 -14.72
N LYS A 280 -3.74 18.49 -14.23
CA LYS A 280 -5.03 18.66 -14.91
C LYS A 280 -4.88 19.33 -16.28
N ALA A 281 -3.86 20.16 -16.48
CA ALA A 281 -3.61 20.87 -17.73
C ALA A 281 -2.93 20.00 -18.82
N LYS A 282 -2.42 18.81 -18.48
CA LYS A 282 -1.78 17.87 -19.41
C LYS A 282 -2.66 16.62 -19.57
N PRO A 283 -3.28 16.38 -20.74
CA PRO A 283 -4.10 15.19 -20.99
C PRO A 283 -3.27 13.89 -21.10
#